data_AF-A0A2K6QL69-F1
#
_entry.id   AF-A0A2K6QL69-F1
#
_cell.length_a   1.000
_cell.length_b   1.000
_cell.length_c   1.000
_cell.angle_alpha   90.00
_cell.angle_beta   90.00
_cell.angle_gamma   90.00
#
_symmetry.space_group_name_H-M   'P 1'
#
loop_
_entity.id
_entity.type
_entity.pdbx_description
1 polymer ?
#
loop_
_entity_poly.entity_id
_entity_poly.type
_entity_poly.pdbx_seq_one_letter_code
_entity_poly.pdbx_strand_id
1 'polypeptide(L)'
;MNMAVPSWFDIIGLSPNSQEDEPGIKQAAENIKALIDQEVKNGIPSNRIILGGFSQGGALSLYTALTTQRKLTGVTALSCWFLLQASFPQGPISGANRDISILQCHRDCDPLVPLVFGSLMVEKLKTLEMMDVKQFIDKLLPPID
;
A
#
# COMPACT_ATOMS: atom_id res chain seq x y z
N MET A 1 -7.43 -19.48 -21.57
CA MET A 1 -8.69 -18.82 -21.18
C MET A 1 -8.33 -17.45 -20.62
N ASN A 2 -8.77 -16.36 -21.26
CA ASN A 2 -8.69 -15.03 -20.65
C ASN A 2 -9.81 -14.95 -19.61
N MET A 3 -9.52 -15.28 -18.36
CA MET A 3 -10.46 -15.00 -17.27
C MET A 3 -10.34 -13.52 -16.93
N ALA A 4 -11.41 -12.76 -17.17
CA ALA A 4 -11.53 -11.41 -16.65
C ALA A 4 -11.66 -11.52 -15.13
N VAL A 5 -10.58 -11.22 -14.41
CA VAL A 5 -10.57 -11.13 -12.96
C VAL A 5 -10.72 -9.66 -12.55
N PRO A 6 -11.50 -9.34 -11.50
CA PRO A 6 -11.54 -7.99 -10.96
C PRO A 6 -10.15 -7.55 -10.55
N SER A 7 -9.72 -6.38 -11.02
CA SER A 7 -8.40 -5.82 -10.77
C SER A 7 -8.50 -4.31 -10.62
N TRP A 8 -7.71 -3.73 -9.73
CA TRP A 8 -7.63 -2.27 -9.55
C TRP A 8 -6.82 -1.58 -10.67
N PHE A 9 -5.79 -2.26 -11.16
CA PHE A 9 -4.89 -1.84 -12.25
C PHE A 9 -4.28 -3.09 -12.91
N ASP A 10 -3.62 -2.98 -14.06
CA ASP A 10 -3.10 -4.16 -14.75
C ASP A 10 -1.86 -4.76 -14.05
N ILE A 11 -1.74 -6.09 -14.05
CA ILE A 11 -0.58 -6.80 -13.49
C ILE A 11 0.27 -7.35 -14.64
N ILE A 12 1.37 -6.67 -14.94
CA ILE A 12 2.28 -7.03 -16.03
C ILE A 12 3.26 -8.14 -15.57
N GLY A 13 3.64 -8.16 -14.30
CA GLY A 13 4.50 -9.20 -13.72
C GLY A 13 4.57 -9.15 -12.21
N LEU A 14 5.04 -10.25 -11.60
CA LEU A 14 5.12 -10.46 -10.15
C LEU A 14 6.58 -10.65 -9.69
N SER A 15 7.47 -9.75 -10.11
CA SER A 15 8.84 -9.66 -9.59
C SER A 15 9.14 -8.24 -9.11
N PRO A 16 10.11 -8.02 -8.21
CA PRO A 16 10.45 -6.67 -7.71
C PRO A 16 10.85 -5.69 -8.83
N ASN A 17 11.32 -6.21 -9.95
CA ASN A 17 11.80 -5.43 -11.10
C ASN A 17 10.82 -5.49 -12.28
N SER A 18 9.63 -6.07 -12.10
CA SER A 18 8.61 -6.09 -13.13
C SER A 18 8.14 -4.67 -13.43
N GLN A 19 7.83 -4.41 -14.71
CA GLN A 19 7.15 -3.18 -15.09
C GLN A 19 5.77 -3.12 -14.41
N GLU A 20 5.36 -1.93 -13.99
CA GLU A 20 4.06 -1.68 -13.38
C GLU A 20 3.18 -0.87 -14.35
N ASP A 21 1.86 -1.06 -14.27
CA ASP A 21 0.86 -0.26 -14.97
C ASP A 21 0.71 1.11 -14.29
N GLU A 22 1.71 1.97 -14.48
CA GLU A 22 1.73 3.31 -13.88
C GLU A 22 0.46 4.13 -14.19
N PRO A 23 -0.06 4.19 -15.44
CA PRO A 23 -1.31 4.89 -15.73
C PRO A 23 -2.50 4.32 -14.97
N GLY A 24 -2.66 2.99 -14.92
CA GLY A 24 -3.76 2.36 -14.19
C GLY A 24 -3.66 2.53 -12.68
N ILE A 25 -2.46 2.42 -12.10
CA ILE A 25 -2.21 2.67 -10.68
C ILE A 25 -2.61 4.10 -10.31
N LYS A 26 -2.15 5.08 -11.09
CA LYS A 26 -2.48 6.50 -10.87
C LYS A 26 -3.99 6.74 -11.00
N GLN A 27 -4.63 6.19 -12.02
CA GLN A 27 -6.08 6.32 -12.21
C GLN A 27 -6.86 5.71 -11.05
N ALA A 28 -6.48 4.52 -10.59
CA ALA A 28 -7.11 3.85 -9.47
C ALA A 28 -6.92 4.64 -8.16
N ALA A 29 -5.75 5.24 -7.96
CA ALA A 29 -5.48 6.10 -6.81
C ALA A 29 -6.34 7.38 -6.82
N GLU A 30 -6.52 8.02 -7.98
CA GLU A 30 -7.43 9.17 -8.10
C GLU A 30 -8.88 8.80 -7.80
N ASN A 31 -9.33 7.59 -8.19
CA ASN A 31 -10.66 7.10 -7.84
C ASN A 31 -10.83 6.96 -6.31
N ILE A 32 -9.81 6.45 -5.60
CA ILE A 32 -9.84 6.37 -4.13
C ILE A 32 -9.77 7.77 -3.51
N LYS A 33 -8.97 8.71 -4.05
CA LYS A 33 -8.93 10.11 -3.57
C LYS A 33 -10.30 10.78 -3.71
N ALA A 34 -11.01 10.54 -4.80
CA ALA A 34 -12.38 11.04 -4.99
C ALA A 34 -13.34 10.48 -3.93
N LEU A 35 -13.21 9.20 -3.56
CA LEU A 35 -13.98 8.60 -2.47
C LEU A 35 -13.64 9.22 -1.12
N ILE A 36 -12.37 9.45 -0.81
CA ILE A 36 -11.93 10.17 0.40
C ILE A 36 -12.59 11.56 0.45
N ASP A 37 -12.57 12.30 -0.65
CA ASP A 37 -13.19 13.62 -0.72
C ASP A 37 -14.72 13.58 -0.54
N GLN A 38 -15.37 12.50 -0.99
CA GLN A 38 -16.81 12.28 -0.74
C GLN A 38 -17.08 12.06 0.75
N GLU A 39 -16.32 11.20 1.42
CA GLU A 39 -16.47 10.97 2.87
C GLU A 39 -16.22 12.26 3.67
N VAL A 40 -15.23 13.06 3.25
CA VAL A 40 -14.97 14.38 3.85
C VAL A 40 -16.15 15.33 3.65
N LYS A 41 -16.74 15.38 2.45
CA LYS A 41 -17.94 16.19 2.18
C LYS A 41 -19.14 15.73 3.01
N ASN A 42 -19.23 14.44 3.29
CA ASN A 42 -20.27 13.85 4.13
C ASN A 42 -20.02 14.06 5.64
N GLY A 43 -18.96 14.77 6.01
CA GLY A 43 -18.69 15.19 7.38
C GLY A 43 -17.70 14.31 8.16
N ILE A 44 -17.03 13.35 7.51
CA ILE A 44 -15.96 12.55 8.14
C ILE A 44 -14.62 13.25 7.90
N PRO A 45 -13.99 13.88 8.91
CA PRO A 45 -12.69 14.52 8.72
C PRO A 45 -11.64 13.53 8.21
N SER A 46 -10.76 13.95 7.30
CA SER A 46 -9.78 13.05 6.68
C SER A 46 -8.84 12.39 7.69
N ASN A 47 -8.54 13.09 8.79
CA ASN A 47 -7.73 12.56 9.90
C ASN A 47 -8.47 11.53 10.78
N ARG A 48 -9.67 11.10 10.39
CA ARG A 48 -10.41 9.94 10.92
C ARG A 48 -10.59 8.82 9.89
N ILE A 49 -9.95 8.93 8.73
CA ILE A 49 -10.02 7.95 7.65
C ILE A 49 -8.72 7.12 7.66
N ILE A 50 -8.89 5.80 7.67
CA ILE A 50 -7.82 4.82 7.44
C ILE A 50 -8.06 4.20 6.06
N LEU A 51 -7.03 4.15 5.22
CA LEU A 51 -7.07 3.32 4.01
C LEU A 51 -6.52 1.93 4.33
N GLY A 52 -7.03 0.91 3.67
CA GLY A 52 -6.57 -0.44 3.90
C GLY A 52 -6.91 -1.38 2.79
N GLY A 53 -6.10 -2.43 2.63
CA GLY A 53 -6.34 -3.43 1.62
C GLY A 53 -5.41 -4.64 1.70
N PHE A 54 -5.77 -5.65 0.93
CA PHE A 54 -5.04 -6.90 0.78
C PHE A 54 -4.42 -7.01 -0.61
N SER A 55 -3.20 -7.54 -0.72
CA SER A 55 -2.50 -7.76 -2.00
C SER A 55 -2.49 -6.48 -2.84
N GLN A 56 -2.98 -6.52 -4.08
CA GLN A 56 -3.06 -5.36 -4.97
C GLN A 56 -3.78 -4.16 -4.33
N GLY A 57 -4.86 -4.41 -3.57
CA GLY A 57 -5.59 -3.34 -2.88
C GLY A 57 -4.81 -2.72 -1.72
N GLY A 58 -3.96 -3.49 -1.05
CA GLY A 58 -3.05 -2.99 -0.02
C GLY A 58 -1.96 -2.10 -0.61
N ALA A 59 -1.39 -2.54 -1.74
CA ALA A 59 -0.41 -1.78 -2.51
C ALA A 59 -0.99 -0.43 -2.98
N LEU A 60 -2.22 -0.45 -3.52
CA LEU A 60 -2.93 0.76 -3.93
C LEU A 60 -3.28 1.68 -2.77
N SER A 61 -3.71 1.13 -1.62
CA SER A 61 -4.04 1.90 -0.42
C SER A 61 -2.83 2.69 0.08
N LEU A 62 -1.66 2.04 0.14
CA LEU A 62 -0.41 2.70 0.50
C LEU A 62 -0.05 3.81 -0.49
N TYR A 63 -0.03 3.50 -1.79
CA TYR A 63 0.30 4.47 -2.83
C TYR A 63 -0.63 5.70 -2.76
N THR A 64 -1.94 5.47 -2.57
CA THR A 64 -2.93 6.54 -2.46
C THR A 64 -2.69 7.41 -1.23
N ALA A 65 -2.43 6.80 -0.08
CA ALA A 65 -2.16 7.51 1.17
C ALA A 65 -0.89 8.37 1.08
N LEU A 66 0.16 7.87 0.44
CA LEU A 66 1.43 8.61 0.32
C LEU A 66 1.37 9.72 -0.74
N THR A 67 0.42 9.67 -1.68
CA THR A 67 0.31 10.67 -2.77
C THR A 67 -0.87 11.63 -2.63
N THR A 68 -1.79 11.39 -1.71
CA THR A 68 -2.90 12.33 -1.45
C THR A 68 -2.44 13.54 -0.64
N GLN A 69 -3.07 14.70 -0.89
CA GLN A 69 -2.87 15.93 -0.12
C GLN A 69 -3.76 16.00 1.13
N ARG A 70 -4.66 15.04 1.32
CA ARG A 70 -5.48 14.93 2.54
C ARG A 70 -4.68 14.21 3.62
N LYS A 71 -4.56 14.81 4.81
CA LYS A 71 -3.97 14.13 5.97
C LYS A 71 -4.92 13.02 6.45
N LEU A 72 -4.48 11.78 6.36
CA LEU A 72 -5.17 10.57 6.78
C LEU A 72 -4.68 10.12 8.16
N THR A 73 -5.47 9.26 8.82
CA THR A 73 -5.07 8.67 10.11
C THR A 73 -3.99 7.61 9.93
N GLY A 74 -4.17 6.75 8.94
CA GLY A 74 -3.32 5.56 8.82
C GLY A 74 -3.56 4.72 7.58
N VAL A 75 -2.71 3.70 7.43
CA VAL A 75 -2.80 2.67 6.40
C VAL A 75 -2.71 1.28 7.03
N THR A 76 -3.58 0.35 6.63
CA THR A 76 -3.44 -1.09 6.90
C THR A 76 -3.13 -1.86 5.62
N ALA A 77 -1.89 -2.29 5.48
CA ALA A 77 -1.33 -2.89 4.27
C ALA A 77 -1.08 -4.39 4.48
N LEU A 78 -1.91 -5.25 3.89
CA LEU A 78 -1.90 -6.70 4.17
C LEU A 78 -1.39 -7.50 2.96
N SER A 79 -0.35 -8.32 3.14
CA SER A 79 0.26 -9.18 2.11
C SER A 79 0.44 -8.47 0.77
N CYS A 80 1.06 -7.29 0.76
CA CYS A 80 1.18 -6.44 -0.41
C CYS A 80 2.63 -5.96 -0.65
N TRP A 81 2.80 -5.07 -1.62
CA TRP A 81 4.09 -4.52 -2.04
C TRP A 81 4.02 -3.00 -2.22
N PHE A 82 5.18 -2.37 -2.42
CA PHE A 82 5.29 -0.93 -2.67
C PHE A 82 5.23 -0.64 -4.16
N LEU A 83 4.28 0.21 -4.59
CA LEU A 83 4.09 0.59 -6.00
C LEU A 83 4.96 1.78 -6.41
N LEU A 84 5.43 1.76 -7.66
CA LEU A 84 6.06 2.88 -8.36
C LEU A 84 7.22 3.49 -7.57
N GLN A 85 8.10 2.64 -7.03
CA GLN A 85 9.18 3.03 -6.12
C GLN A 85 10.05 4.19 -6.66
N ALA A 86 10.29 4.20 -7.97
CA ALA A 86 11.08 5.23 -8.65
C ALA A 86 10.40 6.60 -8.72
N SER A 87 9.08 6.66 -8.52
CA SER A 87 8.32 7.93 -8.48
C SER A 87 8.40 8.64 -7.12
N PHE A 88 8.95 7.98 -6.10
CA PHE A 88 9.15 8.55 -4.77
C PHE A 88 10.58 9.06 -4.57
N PRO A 89 10.79 10.07 -3.71
CA PRO A 89 12.12 10.57 -3.39
C PRO A 89 13.01 9.48 -2.76
N GLN A 90 14.32 9.73 -2.76
CA GLN A 90 15.32 8.91 -2.08
C GLN A 90 15.52 9.30 -0.60
N GLY A 91 14.69 10.21 -0.10
CA GLY A 91 14.72 10.72 1.27
C GLY A 91 13.31 11.04 1.75
N PRO A 92 13.13 11.91 2.75
CA PRO A 92 11.84 12.15 3.38
C PRO A 92 10.78 12.56 2.37
N ILE A 93 9.59 11.96 2.48
CA ILE A 93 8.45 12.42 1.70
C ILE A 93 8.02 13.81 2.16
N SER A 94 7.82 14.72 1.22
CA SER A 94 7.17 16.01 1.46
C SER A 94 5.67 15.83 1.19
N GLY A 95 4.84 15.87 2.23
CA GLY A 95 3.39 15.70 2.05
C GLY A 95 2.60 15.70 3.35
N ALA A 96 1.27 15.78 3.22
CA ALA A 96 0.34 15.83 4.33
C ALA A 96 0.39 14.59 5.25
N ASN A 97 0.93 13.47 4.73
CA ASN A 97 0.96 12.16 5.37
C ASN A 97 2.37 11.73 5.81
N ARG A 98 3.31 12.66 6.04
CA ARG A 98 4.64 12.30 6.56
C ARG A 98 4.59 11.53 7.89
N ASP A 99 3.65 11.91 8.75
CA ASP A 99 3.49 11.35 10.09
C ASP A 99 2.34 10.32 10.16
N ILE A 100 1.98 9.71 9.02
CA ILE A 100 0.89 8.71 8.95
C ILE A 100 1.30 7.39 9.63
N SER A 101 0.38 6.79 10.39
CA SER A 101 0.60 5.46 10.98
C SER A 101 0.37 4.35 9.96
N ILE A 102 1.34 3.46 9.78
CA ILE A 102 1.27 2.34 8.83
C ILE A 102 1.39 1.03 9.59
N LEU A 103 0.35 0.20 9.50
CA LEU A 103 0.40 -1.21 9.91
C LEU A 103 0.58 -2.06 8.65
N GLN A 104 1.72 -2.74 8.53
CA GLN A 104 1.98 -3.71 7.48
C GLN A 104 1.96 -5.12 8.07
N CYS A 105 1.14 -6.00 7.50
CA CYS A 105 1.06 -7.39 7.90
C CYS A 105 1.42 -8.29 6.72
N HIS A 106 2.21 -9.33 6.95
CA HIS A 106 2.59 -10.29 5.91
C HIS A 106 2.68 -11.70 6.50
N ARG A 107 2.47 -12.73 5.67
CA ARG A 107 2.74 -14.11 6.04
C ARG A 107 4.13 -14.55 5.59
N ASP A 108 4.86 -15.30 6.42
CA ASP A 108 6.20 -15.78 6.10
C ASP A 108 6.24 -16.77 4.93
N CYS A 109 5.22 -17.62 4.80
CA CYS A 109 5.03 -18.57 3.71
C CYS A 109 3.96 -18.14 2.70
N ASP A 110 3.88 -16.84 2.34
CA ASP A 110 2.98 -16.36 1.29
C ASP A 110 3.47 -16.83 -0.11
N PRO A 111 2.71 -17.68 -0.83
CA PRO A 111 3.15 -18.24 -2.10
C PRO A 111 2.92 -17.30 -3.30
N LEU A 112 2.19 -16.19 -3.13
CA LEU A 112 1.79 -15.29 -4.21
C LEU A 112 2.49 -13.94 -4.12
N VAL A 113 2.57 -13.39 -2.91
CA VAL A 113 3.31 -12.16 -2.63
C VAL A 113 4.42 -12.54 -1.65
N PRO A 114 5.59 -12.97 -2.14
CA PRO A 114 6.68 -13.42 -1.28
C PRO A 114 7.01 -12.39 -0.19
N LEU A 115 7.35 -12.86 1.01
CA LEU A 115 7.67 -12.00 2.17
C LEU A 115 8.70 -10.90 1.82
N VAL A 116 9.65 -11.21 0.93
CA VAL A 116 10.66 -10.24 0.46
C VAL A 116 10.02 -8.95 -0.10
N PHE A 117 8.86 -9.00 -0.73
CA PHE A 117 8.18 -7.78 -1.23
C PHE A 117 7.68 -6.92 -0.07
N GLY A 118 7.14 -7.55 0.98
CA GLY A 118 6.76 -6.87 2.22
C GLY A 118 7.97 -6.28 2.96
N SER A 119 9.09 -7.01 3.00
CA SER A 119 10.35 -6.53 3.57
C SER A 119 10.89 -5.31 2.82
N LEU A 120 10.98 -5.37 1.49
CA LEU A 120 11.41 -4.26 0.64
C LEU A 120 10.49 -3.05 0.76
N MET A 121 9.18 -3.26 0.92
CA MET A 121 8.22 -2.18 1.18
C MET A 121 8.56 -1.45 2.49
N VAL A 122 8.81 -2.17 3.58
CA VAL A 122 9.16 -1.56 4.87
C VAL A 122 10.50 -0.85 4.80
N GLU A 123 11.49 -1.42 4.10
CA GLU A 123 12.76 -0.75 3.85
C GLU A 123 12.56 0.55 3.08
N LYS A 124 11.77 0.55 2.00
CA LYS A 124 11.44 1.77 1.25
C LYS A 124 10.75 2.81 2.14
N LEU A 125 9.78 2.42 2.97
CA LEU A 125 9.12 3.34 3.91
C LEU A 125 10.09 3.95 4.93
N LYS A 126 11.10 3.20 5.37
CA LYS A 126 12.17 3.73 6.23
C LYS A 126 13.03 4.75 5.48
N THR A 127 13.36 4.53 4.20
CA THR A 127 14.10 5.53 3.40
C THR A 127 13.30 6.82 3.18
N LEU A 128 11.97 6.74 3.22
CA LEU A 128 11.07 7.89 3.16
C LEU A 128 10.89 8.58 4.53
N GLU A 129 11.60 8.13 5.56
CA GLU A 129 11.53 8.62 6.95
C GLU A 129 10.12 8.58 7.55
N MET A 130 9.36 7.52 7.24
CA MET A 130 8.03 7.30 7.83
C MET A 130 8.17 6.99 9.33
N MET A 131 7.50 7.79 10.16
CA MET A 131 7.75 7.80 11.61
C MET A 131 7.10 6.63 12.37
N ASP A 132 5.95 6.14 11.92
CA ASP A 132 5.18 5.10 12.62
C ASP A 132 4.83 3.94 11.67
N VAL A 133 5.81 3.07 11.41
CA VAL A 133 5.65 1.85 10.62
C VAL A 133 5.75 0.63 11.54
N LYS A 134 4.64 -0.10 11.71
CA LYS A 134 4.56 -1.34 12.46
C LYS A 134 4.45 -2.52 11.51
N GLN A 135 5.37 -3.48 11.61
CA GLN A 135 5.36 -4.70 10.82
C GLN A 135 4.95 -5.89 11.68
N PHE A 136 3.98 -6.67 11.20
CA PHE A 136 3.58 -7.95 11.79
C PHE A 136 3.80 -9.06 10.77
N ILE A 137 4.61 -10.06 11.15
CA ILE A 137 4.81 -11.26 10.33
C ILE A 137 4.07 -12.42 11.00
N ASP A 138 3.03 -12.89 10.33
CA ASP A 138 2.34 -14.14 10.68
C ASP A 138 3.29 -15.29 10.34
N LYS A 139 3.89 -15.88 11.38
CA LYS A 139 4.68 -17.10 11.27
C LYS A 139 3.75 -18.26 11.47
N LEU A 140 3.81 -19.26 10.59
CA LEU A 140 3.16 -20.54 10.85
C LEU A 140 3.52 -21.00 12.27
N LEU A 141 2.48 -21.27 13.07
CA LEU A 141 2.69 -22.09 14.27
C LEU A 141 3.37 -23.38 13.80
N PRO A 142 4.36 -23.90 14.53
CA PRO A 142 4.91 -25.21 14.21
C PRO A 142 3.74 -26.20 14.07
N PRO A 143 3.83 -27.18 13.15
CA PRO A 143 2.80 -28.20 13.05
C PRO A 143 2.53 -28.76 14.45
N ILE A 144 1.24 -28.85 14.80
CA ILE A 144 0.84 -29.55 16.02
C ILE A 144 1.12 -31.03 15.71
N ASP A 145 2.17 -31.58 16.32
CA ASP A 145 2.51 -33.00 16.25
C ASP A 145 1.35 -33.89 16.74
#